data_AF-A0ABD2L4Q1-F1
#
_entry.id   AF-A0ABD2L4Q1-F1
#
_cell.length_a   1.000
_cell.length_b   1.000
_cell.length_c   1.000
_cell.angle_alpha   90.00
_cell.angle_beta   90.00
_cell.angle_gamma   90.00
#
_symmetry.space_group_name_H-M   'P 1'
#
loop_
_entity.id
_entity.type
_entity.pdbx_description
1 polymer ?
#
loop_
_entity_poly.entity_id
_entity_poly.type
_entity_poly.pdbx_seq_one_letter_code
_entity_poly.pdbx_strand_id
1 'polypeptide(L)'
;MLPNSSSMLLLHNLRKQSVNALPLGRQAVHNDVQFPNFDAYRNEFTKDPTQSSHVTEDRRKGVSSFIFYGVGGAITLMTTKFAV
;
A
#
# COMPACT_ATOMS: atom_id res chain seq x y z
N MET A 1 57.31 -22.89 5.94
CA MET A 1 56.28 -23.89 6.30
C MET A 1 55.11 -23.72 5.34
N LEU A 2 54.90 -24.68 4.45
CA LEU A 2 53.80 -24.64 3.47
C LEU A 2 52.48 -25.00 4.19
N PRO A 3 51.36 -24.31 3.89
CA PRO A 3 50.06 -24.63 4.49
C PRO A 3 49.64 -26.05 4.07
N ASN A 4 49.18 -26.82 5.05
CA ASN A 4 48.72 -28.19 4.84
C ASN A 4 47.43 -28.23 3.98
N SER A 5 47.20 -29.35 3.30
CA SER A 5 46.07 -29.56 2.37
C SER A 5 44.70 -29.33 3.04
N SER A 6 44.61 -29.58 4.35
CA SER A 6 43.42 -29.38 5.16
C SER A 6 43.10 -27.90 5.38
N SER A 7 44.10 -27.04 5.60
CA SER A 7 43.94 -25.59 5.69
C SER A 7 43.52 -24.97 4.35
N MET A 8 44.02 -25.48 3.22
CA MET A 8 43.60 -25.06 1.88
C MET A 8 42.11 -25.35 1.61
N LEU A 9 41.63 -26.53 2.01
CA LEU A 9 40.21 -26.91 1.86
C LEU A 9 39.28 -26.05 2.73
N LEU A 10 39.72 -25.73 3.95
CA LEU A 10 38.98 -24.84 4.85
C LEU A 10 38.85 -23.42 4.25
N LEU A 11 39.95 -22.85 3.74
CA LEU A 11 39.97 -21.56 3.05
C LEU A 11 39.07 -21.55 1.80
N HIS A 12 39.04 -22.64 1.05
CA HIS A 12 38.20 -22.76 -0.14
C HIS A 12 36.70 -22.84 0.18
N ASN A 13 36.34 -23.53 1.27
CA ASN A 13 34.95 -23.64 1.74
C ASN A 13 34.46 -22.33 2.37
N LEU A 14 35.32 -21.61 3.10
CA LEU A 14 35.01 -20.27 3.63
C LEU A 14 34.82 -19.24 2.50
N ARG A 15 35.61 -19.34 1.41
CA ARG A 15 35.45 -18.48 0.23
C ARG A 15 34.13 -18.74 -0.52
N LYS A 16 33.64 -19.98 -0.56
CA LYS A 16 32.33 -20.31 -1.15
C LYS A 16 31.14 -19.78 -0.36
N GLN A 17 31.28 -19.57 0.95
CA GLN A 17 30.19 -19.04 1.80
C GLN A 17 30.07 -17.51 1.76
N SER A 18 31.07 -16.78 1.27
CA SER A 18 31.12 -15.31 1.34
C SER A 18 30.43 -14.57 0.18
N VAL A 19 29.97 -15.24 -0.87
CA VAL A 19 29.39 -14.56 -2.05
C VAL A 19 27.86 -14.41 -1.98
N ASN A 20 27.20 -15.07 -1.03
CA ASN A 20 25.73 -15.09 -0.94
C ASN A 20 25.14 -14.22 0.19
N ALA A 21 25.97 -13.56 0.98
CA ALA A 21 25.52 -12.74 2.10
C ALA A 21 25.78 -11.27 1.78
N LEU A 22 24.88 -10.66 1.00
CA LEU A 22 24.52 -9.24 0.97
C LEU A 22 23.62 -9.05 -0.28
N PRO A 23 22.28 -8.89 -0.15
CA PRO A 23 21.51 -8.32 -1.23
C PRO A 23 21.93 -6.84 -1.35
N LEU A 24 23.03 -6.61 -2.08
CA LEU A 24 23.39 -5.32 -2.63
C LEU A 24 22.11 -4.74 -3.25
N GLY A 25 21.72 -3.57 -2.74
CA GLY A 25 20.40 -2.98 -2.88
C GLY A 25 19.77 -3.26 -4.24
N ARG A 26 18.60 -3.92 -4.20
CA ARG A 26 17.64 -3.94 -5.30
C ARG A 26 17.45 -2.48 -5.67
N GLN A 27 18.03 -2.05 -6.78
CA GLN A 27 17.81 -0.71 -7.29
C GLN A 27 16.29 -0.61 -7.43
N ALA A 28 15.65 0.17 -6.56
CA ALA A 28 14.22 0.39 -6.66
C ALA A 28 14.02 1.28 -7.89
N VAL A 29 14.12 0.66 -9.07
CA VAL A 29 13.71 1.27 -10.32
C VAL A 29 12.21 1.52 -10.15
N HIS A 30 11.73 2.70 -10.50
CA HIS A 30 10.31 3.08 -10.32
C HIS A 30 9.33 2.08 -10.96
N ASN A 31 9.79 1.26 -11.90
CA ASN A 31 9.05 0.19 -12.56
C ASN A 31 8.88 -1.10 -11.73
N ASP A 32 9.75 -1.32 -10.73
CA ASP A 32 9.67 -2.47 -9.81
C ASP A 32 8.74 -2.19 -8.62
N VAL A 33 8.30 -0.94 -8.45
CA VAL A 33 7.37 -0.52 -7.40
C VAL A 33 5.94 -0.72 -7.91
N GLN A 34 5.27 -1.75 -7.42
CA GLN A 34 3.84 -1.96 -7.65
C GLN A 34 3.04 -1.44 -6.46
N PHE A 35 1.88 -0.84 -6.74
CA PHE A 35 0.96 -0.43 -5.69
C PHE A 35 0.38 -1.67 -4.99
N PRO A 36 0.31 -1.67 -3.65
CA PRO A 36 -0.31 -2.76 -2.91
C PRO A 36 -1.81 -2.82 -3.19
N ASN A 37 -2.41 -3.97 -2.95
CA ASN A 37 -3.85 -4.14 -3.12
C ASN A 37 -4.63 -3.37 -2.03
N PHE A 38 -5.51 -2.45 -2.45
CA PHE A 38 -6.39 -1.66 -1.59
C PHE A 38 -7.87 -2.07 -1.65
N ASP A 39 -8.19 -3.23 -2.22
CA ASP A 39 -9.58 -3.69 -2.42
C ASP A 39 -10.38 -3.87 -1.12
N ALA A 40 -9.68 -4.01 0.02
CA ALA A 40 -10.31 -4.05 1.34
C ALA A 40 -10.77 -2.66 1.84
N TYR A 41 -10.18 -1.59 1.32
CA TYR A 41 -10.47 -0.21 1.75
C TYR A 41 -11.28 0.57 0.72
N ARG A 42 -11.30 0.11 -0.54
CA ARG A 42 -12.06 0.75 -1.62
C ARG A 42 -13.55 0.56 -1.40
N ASN A 43 -14.29 1.61 -1.74
CA ASN A 43 -15.75 1.54 -1.82
C ASN A 43 -16.14 0.52 -2.91
N GLU A 44 -17.20 -0.25 -2.66
CA GLU A 44 -17.73 -1.29 -3.56
C GLU A 44 -17.94 -0.76 -4.99
N PHE A 45 -18.40 0.49 -5.14
CA PHE A 45 -18.60 1.16 -6.43
C PHE A 45 -17.30 1.48 -7.20
N THR A 46 -16.15 1.34 -6.57
CA THR A 46 -14.82 1.63 -7.16
C THR A 46 -13.87 0.44 -7.09
N LYS A 47 -14.41 -0.73 -6.75
CA LYS A 47 -13.64 -1.94 -6.56
C LYS A 47 -13.36 -2.66 -7.87
N ASP A 48 -14.23 -2.49 -8.88
CA ASP A 48 -14.04 -3.07 -10.21
C ASP A 48 -12.96 -2.31 -11.00
N PRO A 49 -11.82 -2.93 -11.34
CA PRO A 49 -10.76 -2.29 -12.11
C PRO A 49 -11.06 -2.22 -13.62
N THR A 50 -12.09 -2.92 -14.11
CA THR A 50 -12.48 -2.93 -15.53
C THR A 50 -13.42 -1.78 -15.89
N GLN A 51 -14.07 -1.18 -14.88
CA GLN A 51 -14.97 -0.06 -15.04
C GLN A 51 -14.24 1.28 -14.87
N SER A 52 -14.61 2.27 -15.69
CA SER A 52 -14.11 3.64 -15.52
C SER A 52 -14.60 4.24 -14.20
N SER A 53 -13.66 4.82 -13.45
CA SER A 53 -13.94 5.47 -12.15
C SER A 53 -14.85 6.69 -12.27
N HIS A 54 -14.90 7.34 -13.43
CA HIS A 54 -15.74 8.52 -13.67
C HIS A 54 -17.23 8.20 -13.56
N VAL A 55 -17.64 6.96 -13.86
CA VAL A 55 -19.05 6.55 -13.80
C VAL A 55 -19.60 6.60 -12.37
N THR A 56 -18.76 6.37 -11.37
CA THR A 56 -19.17 6.34 -9.97
C THR A 56 -18.71 7.56 -9.17
N GLU A 57 -18.01 8.50 -9.83
CA GLU A 57 -17.41 9.68 -9.22
C GLU A 57 -18.46 10.64 -8.64
N ASP A 58 -19.47 11.00 -9.42
CA ASP A 58 -20.51 11.96 -9.01
C ASP A 58 -21.26 11.47 -7.77
N ARG A 59 -21.58 10.16 -7.75
CA ARG A 59 -22.22 9.52 -6.61
C ARG A 59 -21.35 9.63 -5.36
N ARG A 60 -20.04 9.36 -5.46
CA ARG A 60 -19.12 9.42 -4.31
C ARG A 60 -18.95 10.85 -3.78
N LYS A 61 -18.89 11.85 -4.66
CA LYS A 61 -18.82 13.27 -4.27
C LYS A 61 -20.11 13.74 -3.60
N GLY A 62 -21.26 13.25 -4.07
CA GLY A 62 -22.57 13.59 -3.52
C GLY A 62 -22.83 12.99 -2.13
N VAL A 63 -22.41 11.75 -1.88
CA VAL A 63 -22.71 11.03 -0.62
C VAL A 63 -22.15 11.75 0.61
N SER A 64 -20.88 12.17 0.58
CA SER A 64 -20.27 12.87 1.73
C SER A 64 -20.97 14.20 2.00
N SER A 65 -21.21 14.98 0.94
CA SER A 65 -21.87 16.29 1.02
C SER A 65 -23.30 16.16 1.56
N PHE A 66 -24.04 15.14 1.11
CA PHE A 66 -25.38 14.85 1.58
C PHE A 66 -25.43 14.48 3.07
N ILE A 67 -24.49 13.67 3.55
CA ILE A 67 -24.45 13.26 4.97
C ILE A 67 -24.15 14.47 5.86
N PHE A 68 -23.09 15.22 5.58
CA PHE A 68 -22.64 16.30 6.46
C PHE A 68 -23.56 17.53 6.39
N TYR A 69 -23.83 18.02 5.19
CA TYR A 69 -24.58 19.27 5.01
C TYR A 69 -26.07 19.06 4.84
N GLY A 70 -26.49 17.93 4.27
CA GLY A 70 -27.92 17.58 4.18
C GLY A 70 -28.46 17.12 5.53
N VAL A 71 -28.10 15.90 5.94
CA VAL A 71 -28.64 15.28 7.15
C VAL A 71 -28.12 15.96 8.42
N GLY A 72 -26.79 16.11 8.54
CA GLY A 72 -26.17 16.76 9.70
C GLY A 72 -26.61 18.21 9.87
N GLY A 73 -26.68 18.97 8.77
CA GLY A 73 -27.21 20.33 8.76
C GLY A 73 -28.67 20.39 9.21
N ALA A 74 -29.55 19.56 8.64
CA ALA A 74 -30.97 19.54 9.00
C ALA A 74 -31.20 19.19 10.48
N ILE A 75 -30.48 18.20 11.01
CA ILE A 75 -30.56 17.84 12.44
C ILE A 75 -30.12 19.03 13.30
N THR A 76 -29.00 19.66 12.96
CA THR A 76 -28.48 20.81 13.71
C THR A 76 -29.47 21.98 13.73
N LEU A 77 -30.10 22.28 12.60
CA LEU A 77 -31.12 23.32 12.52
C LEU A 77 -32.35 22.97 13.37
N MET A 78 -32.81 21.72 13.32
CA MET A 78 -33.96 21.27 14.12
C MET A 78 -33.65 21.33 15.62
N THR A 79 -32.51 20.81 16.07
CA THR A 79 -32.14 20.87 17.48
C THR A 79 -32.01 22.31 17.95
N THR A 80 -31.40 23.19 17.15
CA THR A 80 -31.30 24.62 17.48
C THR A 80 -32.68 25.28 17.59
N LYS A 81 -33.61 24.96 16.68
CA LYS A 81 -34.98 25.48 16.69
C LYS A 81 -35.76 25.08 17.95
N PHE A 82 -35.55 23.87 18.46
CA PHE A 82 -36.33 23.33 19.58
C PHE A 82 -35.60 23.42 20.94
N ALA A 83 -34.30 23.70 20.96
CA ALA A 83 -33.51 23.82 22.18
C ALA A 83 -33.37 25.27 22.70
N VAL A 84 -33.63 26.27 21.84
CA VAL A 84 -33.73 27.70 22.18
C VAL A 84 -35.20 28.07 22.29
#